data_AF-A0A7W0XY41-F1
#
_entry.id   AF-A0A7W0XY41-F1
#
_cell.length_a   1.000
_cell.length_b   1.000
_cell.length_c   1.000
_cell.angle_alpha   90.00
_cell.angle_beta   90.00
_cell.angle_gamma   90.00
#
_symmetry.space_group_name_H-M   'P 1'
#
loop_
_entity.id
_entity.type
_entity.pdbx_description
1 polymer ?
#
loop_
_entity_poly.entity_id
_entity_poly.type
_entity_poly.pdbx_seq_one_letter_code
_entity_poly.pdbx_strand_id
1 'polypeptide(L)'
;MFEPVWEQFAVLLPERPVVVPTHPLGCHRRRVPDRVVFAHVVAALVHGSGSERIAAPGCSDRTIRRRLREGATAGLAEPLHALTLEQYDRMIGL
;
A
#
# COMPACT_ATOMS: atom_id res chain seq x y z
N MET A 1 -10.94 -7.84 7.45
CA MET A 1 -9.82 -8.27 8.33
C MET A 1 -8.90 -7.09 8.63
N PHE A 2 -8.26 -6.45 7.65
CA PHE A 2 -7.37 -5.30 7.90
C PHE A 2 -8.03 -3.92 7.84
N GLU A 3 -9.34 -3.80 8.05
CA GLU A 3 -10.02 -2.49 7.99
C GLU A 3 -9.47 -1.51 9.04
N PRO A 4 -9.29 -1.90 10.32
CA PRO A 4 -8.75 -0.99 11.33
C PRO A 4 -7.31 -0.55 11.02
N VAL A 5 -6.46 -1.47 10.54
CA VAL A 5 -5.08 -1.15 10.11
C VAL A 5 -5.11 -0.17 8.95
N TRP A 6 -6.01 -0.41 7.98
CA TRP A 6 -6.17 0.44 6.82
C TRP A 6 -6.58 1.86 7.20
N GLU A 7 -7.55 2.03 8.10
CA GLU A 7 -7.97 3.36 8.55
C GLU A 7 -6.83 4.14 9.23
N GLN A 8 -6.08 3.49 10.12
CA GLN A 8 -4.93 4.10 10.79
C GLN A 8 -3.81 4.45 9.79
N PHE A 9 -3.53 3.56 8.84
CA PHE A 9 -2.52 3.80 7.81
C PHE A 9 -2.95 4.90 6.82
N ALA A 10 -4.22 4.95 6.44
CA ALA A 10 -4.73 5.91 5.48
C ALA A 10 -4.56 7.36 5.94
N VAL A 11 -4.65 7.61 7.25
CA VAL A 11 -4.40 8.94 7.86
C VAL A 11 -2.94 9.39 7.70
N LEU A 12 -2.00 8.45 7.62
CA LEU A 12 -0.58 8.74 7.43
C LEU A 12 -0.20 8.96 5.96
N LEU A 13 -1.10 8.64 5.03
CA LEU A 13 -0.79 8.81 3.62
C LEU A 13 -0.73 10.30 3.27
N PRO A 14 0.31 10.75 2.53
CA PRO A 14 0.31 12.09 1.98
C PRO A 14 -0.86 12.25 1.01
N GLU A 15 -1.29 13.49 0.77
CA GLU A 15 -2.23 13.78 -0.30
C GLU A 15 -1.63 13.38 -1.65
N ARG A 16 -2.41 12.68 -2.46
CA ARG A 16 -1.96 12.17 -3.77
C ARG A 16 -3.03 12.39 -4.82
N PRO A 17 -2.67 13.01 -5.96
CA PRO A 17 -3.64 13.22 -7.01
C PRO A 17 -4.05 11.87 -7.65
N VAL A 18 -5.34 11.75 -7.94
CA VAL A 18 -5.95 10.53 -8.53
C VAL A 18 -5.47 10.31 -9.96
N VAL A 19 -5.06 11.37 -10.65
CA VAL A 19 -4.48 11.36 -11.99
C VAL A 19 -3.18 12.15 -11.94
N VAL A 20 -2.16 11.73 -12.68
CA VAL A 20 -0.90 12.48 -12.76
C VAL A 20 -1.20 13.85 -13.39
N PRO A 21 -0.93 14.98 -12.69
CA PRO A 21 -1.37 16.31 -13.12
C PRO A 21 -0.64 16.87 -14.34
N THR A 22 0.42 16.21 -14.81
CA THR A 22 1.31 16.71 -15.88
C THR A 22 0.86 16.39 -17.31
N HIS A 23 -0.30 15.75 -17.52
CA HIS A 23 -0.70 15.33 -18.88
C HIS A 23 -1.81 16.19 -19.51
N PRO A 24 -1.55 16.81 -20.68
CA PRO A 24 -2.44 17.80 -21.28
C PRO A 24 -3.78 17.26 -21.80
N LEU A 25 -3.89 15.95 -22.06
CA LEU A 25 -5.10 15.35 -22.65
C LEU A 25 -6.06 14.72 -21.62
N GLY A 26 -5.73 14.73 -20.32
CA GLY A 26 -6.61 14.22 -19.25
C GLY A 26 -6.96 12.71 -19.29
N CYS A 27 -6.50 11.98 -20.30
CA CYS A 27 -6.90 10.60 -20.59
C CYS A 27 -5.98 9.52 -19.97
N HIS A 28 -5.19 9.88 -18.95
CA HIS A 28 -4.34 8.89 -18.29
C HIS A 28 -5.12 7.97 -17.37
N ARG A 29 -4.60 6.74 -17.28
CA ARG A 29 -5.07 5.72 -16.34
C ARG A 29 -5.01 6.28 -14.92
N ARG A 30 -6.15 6.22 -14.21
CA ARG A 30 -6.24 6.58 -12.80
C ARG A 30 -5.17 5.85 -11.99
N ARG A 31 -4.64 6.53 -10.99
CA ARG A 31 -3.73 5.95 -10.00
C ARG A 31 -4.42 4.76 -9.34
N VAL A 32 -3.68 3.66 -9.17
CA VAL A 32 -4.17 2.53 -8.38
C VAL A 32 -4.50 3.04 -6.97
N PRO A 33 -5.69 2.74 -6.41
CA PRO A 33 -6.05 3.17 -5.08
C PRO A 33 -5.05 2.68 -4.04
N ASP A 34 -4.71 3.52 -3.06
CA ASP A 34 -3.74 3.14 -2.03
C ASP A 34 -4.18 1.93 -1.22
N ARG A 35 -5.51 1.73 -1.06
CA ARG A 35 -6.09 0.55 -0.42
C ARG A 35 -5.73 -0.75 -1.13
N VAL A 36 -5.75 -0.74 -2.47
CA VAL A 36 -5.40 -1.92 -3.26
C VAL A 36 -3.92 -2.23 -3.07
N VAL A 37 -3.07 -1.22 -3.12
CA VAL A 37 -1.62 -1.39 -2.91
C VAL A 37 -1.33 -1.89 -1.50
N PHE A 38 -1.98 -1.32 -0.48
CA PHE A 38 -1.85 -1.74 0.92
C PHE A 38 -2.16 -3.22 1.09
N ALA A 39 -3.27 -3.71 0.52
CA ALA A 39 -3.63 -5.13 0.59
C ALA A 39 -2.55 -6.03 -0.02
N HIS A 40 -1.95 -5.62 -1.15
CA HIS A 40 -0.83 -6.34 -1.76
C HIS A 40 0.39 -6.34 -0.85
N VAL A 41 0.76 -5.20 -0.26
CA VAL A 41 1.90 -5.10 0.67
C VAL A 41 1.71 -6.00 1.89
N VAL A 42 0.54 -5.97 2.53
CA VAL A 42 0.24 -6.87 3.66
C VAL A 42 0.33 -8.32 3.21
N ALA A 43 -0.22 -8.68 2.05
CA ALA A 43 -0.08 -10.04 1.52
C ALA A 43 1.40 -10.43 1.30
N ALA A 44 2.26 -9.53 0.82
CA ALA A 44 3.69 -9.79 0.67
C ALA A 44 4.34 -10.15 2.02
N LEU A 45 4.04 -9.35 3.06
CA LEU A 45 4.58 -9.49 4.41
C LEU A 45 4.14 -10.80 5.07
N VAL A 46 2.86 -11.14 4.95
CA VAL A 46 2.27 -12.33 5.59
C VAL A 46 2.75 -13.62 4.94
N HIS A 47 2.78 -13.66 3.61
CA HIS A 47 3.12 -14.88 2.88
C HIS A 47 4.63 -15.00 2.62
N GLY A 48 5.46 -14.05 3.08
CA GLY A 48 6.90 -13.98 2.78
C GLY A 48 7.21 -14.01 1.27
N SER A 49 6.28 -13.52 0.45
CA SER A 49 6.32 -13.66 -1.01
C SER A 49 6.77 -12.37 -1.69
N GLY A 50 7.56 -12.50 -2.76
CA GLY A 50 7.97 -11.37 -3.58
C GLY A 50 6.78 -10.68 -4.25
N SER A 51 6.91 -9.36 -4.50
CA SER A 51 5.85 -8.52 -5.08
C SER A 51 5.37 -8.99 -6.45
N GLU A 52 6.21 -9.71 -7.20
CA GLU A 52 5.88 -10.33 -8.47
C GLU A 52 4.83 -11.44 -8.37
N ARG A 53 4.79 -12.16 -7.24
CA ARG A 53 3.85 -13.27 -7.01
C ARG A 53 2.48 -12.82 -6.52
N ILE A 54 2.40 -11.62 -5.94
CA ILE A 54 1.16 -11.05 -5.42
C ILE A 54 0.52 -10.04 -6.37
N ALA A 55 1.23 -9.62 -7.42
CA ALA A 55 0.71 -8.68 -8.41
C ALA A 55 -0.56 -9.23 -9.06
N ALA A 56 -1.54 -8.35 -9.27
CA ALA A 56 -2.84 -8.71 -9.80
C ALA A 56 -3.23 -7.78 -10.95
N PRO A 57 -4.21 -8.17 -11.81
CA PRO A 57 -4.80 -7.26 -12.78
C PRO A 57 -5.22 -5.94 -12.11
N GLY A 58 -4.69 -4.82 -12.63
CA GLY A 58 -4.94 -3.50 -12.06
C GLY A 58 -3.93 -3.02 -11.00
N CYS A 59 -3.06 -3.88 -10.47
CA CYS A 59 -1.93 -3.50 -9.61
C CYS A 59 -0.67 -4.30 -9.96
N SER A 60 0.18 -3.72 -10.82
CA SER A 60 1.42 -4.38 -11.22
C SER A 60 2.45 -4.39 -10.09
N ASP A 61 3.32 -5.38 -10.11
CA ASP A 61 4.52 -5.48 -9.27
C ASP A 61 5.36 -4.19 -9.27
N ARG A 62 5.58 -3.58 -10.45
CA ARG A 62 6.24 -2.27 -10.56
C ARG A 62 5.50 -1.17 -9.79
N THR A 63 4.18 -1.21 -9.76
CA THR A 63 3.38 -0.27 -8.98
C THR A 63 3.58 -0.49 -7.49
N ILE A 64 3.52 -1.75 -7.02
CA ILE A 64 3.73 -2.11 -5.61
C ILE A 64 5.10 -1.63 -5.12
N ARG A 65 6.17 -1.99 -5.83
CA ARG A 65 7.54 -1.57 -5.49
C ARG A 65 7.72 -0.05 -5.48
N ARG A 66 7.14 0.66 -6.46
CA ARG A 66 7.19 2.12 -6.51
C ARG A 66 6.52 2.73 -5.27
N ARG A 67 5.36 2.21 -4.86
CA ARG A 67 4.63 2.71 -3.70
C ARG A 67 5.32 2.40 -2.37
N LEU A 68 5.95 1.24 -2.25
CA LEU A 68 6.80 0.93 -1.12
C LEU A 68 7.96 1.92 -1.01
N ARG A 69 8.63 2.23 -2.13
CA ARG A 69 9.71 3.23 -2.14
C ARG A 69 9.20 4.62 -1.76
N GLU A 70 8.08 5.07 -2.35
CA GLU A 70 7.45 6.35 -1.98
C GLU A 70 7.09 6.40 -0.49
N GLY A 71 6.52 5.33 0.05
CA GLY A 71 6.20 5.22 1.47
C GLY A 71 7.46 5.26 2.35
N ALA A 72 8.52 4.55 1.97
CA ALA A 72 9.80 4.59 2.69
C ALA A 72 10.41 5.99 2.67
N THR A 73 10.40 6.69 1.53
CA THR A 73 10.85 8.08 1.44
C THR A 73 10.02 9.03 2.29
N ALA A 74 8.73 8.74 2.47
CA ALA A 74 7.82 9.50 3.34
C ALA A 74 7.87 9.05 4.82
N GLY A 75 8.76 8.14 5.21
CA GLY A 75 8.87 7.66 6.60
C GLY A 75 7.71 6.76 7.04
N LEU A 76 6.93 6.21 6.12
CA LEU A 76 5.72 5.42 6.43
C LEU A 76 6.00 3.94 6.72
N ALA A 77 7.24 3.48 6.53
CA ALA A 77 7.59 2.06 6.70
C ALA A 77 7.47 1.61 8.17
N GLU A 78 8.03 2.37 9.11
CA GLU A 78 7.99 2.07 10.54
C GLU A 78 6.57 2.12 11.12
N PRO A 79 5.77 3.19 10.91
CA PRO A 79 4.38 3.22 11.35
C PRO A 79 3.56 2.06 10.79
N LEU A 80 3.70 1.75 9.49
CA LEU A 80 2.98 0.64 8.87
C LEU A 80 3.32 -0.71 9.51
N HIS A 81 4.61 -0.96 9.79
CA HIS A 81 5.06 -2.18 10.43
C HIS A 81 4.50 -2.30 11.86
N ALA A 82 4.58 -1.23 12.66
CA ALA A 82 4.06 -1.20 14.02
C ALA A 82 2.55 -1.42 14.08
N LEU A 83 1.77 -0.71 13.25
CA LEU A 83 0.32 -0.86 13.15
C LEU A 83 -0.09 -2.26 12.71
N THR A 84 0.67 -2.85 11.78
CA THR A 84 0.43 -4.21 11.32
C THR A 84 0.70 -5.21 12.43
N LEU A 85 1.86 -5.14 13.09
CA LEU A 85 2.22 -6.04 14.19
C LEU A 85 1.22 -5.97 15.35
N GLU A 86 0.85 -4.76 15.79
CA GLU A 86 -0.10 -4.58 16.89
C GLU A 86 -1.46 -5.21 16.58
N GLN A 87 -1.91 -5.13 15.32
CA GLN A 87 -3.19 -5.69 14.90
C GLN A 87 -3.11 -7.21 14.76
N TYR A 88 -1.99 -7.74 14.25
CA TYR A 88 -1.76 -9.18 14.27
C TYR A 88 -1.71 -9.73 15.68
N ASP A 89 -0.98 -9.08 16.59
CA ASP A 89 -0.95 -9.44 18.00
C ASP A 89 -2.35 -9.49 18.61
N ARG A 90 -3.17 -8.45 18.40
CA ARG A 90 -4.58 -8.44 18.85
C ARG A 90 -5.44 -9.56 18.25
N MET A 91 -5.16 -9.97 17.02
CA MET A 91 -5.98 -10.94 16.30
C MET A 91 -5.62 -12.40 16.61
N ILE A 92 -4.34 -12.70 16.79
CA ILE A 92 -3.83 -14.08 16.90
C ILE A 92 -2.93 -14.33 18.11
N GLY A 93 -2.57 -13.30 18.90
CA GLY A 93 -1.69 -13.38 20.05
C GLY A 93 -0.26 -13.77 19.65
N LEU A 94 0.52 -12.81 19.16
CA LEU A 94 1.89 -13.06 18.70
C LEU A 94 2.88 -13.20 19.87
#